data_AF-A0A3S5C5X3-F1
#
_entry.id   AF-A0A3S5C5X3-F1
#
_cell.length_a   1.000
_cell.length_b   1.000
_cell.length_c   1.000
_cell.angle_alpha   90.00
_cell.angle_beta   90.00
_cell.angle_gamma   90.00
#
_symmetry.space_group_name_H-M   'P 1'
#
loop_
_entity.id
_entity.type
_entity.pdbx_description
1 polymer ?
#
loop_
_entity_poly.entity_id
_entity_poly.type
_entity_poly.pdbx_seq_one_letter_code
_entity_poly.pdbx_strand_id
1 'polypeptide(L)'
;MMNHVTLPALLGDSPLAILAAIGTLRLIHDFTDNNARLHWNTTDHRPVLTSSLATVDEVAEALVDIVRTMPEGVSVPGGPMGFPPPGEAPDKLRVPQGKLHSFAENLFPEISETESATMFSWLTSLITDLAATSEKSDSGSKNQKSNSQKRCSVSQFIASSGKQSIATMLKKPLEHVQKHPEYLHEALTGWVRVPGVTGEYLDHRAAWKAIDDGRGRTGRMRGVPGATWLALMSYPIWTTTAAGKKPRTSGWHLVGKGRRSIQELRLPLWVEPLGPLAIKALVEHPELDGDLDVPLNQKIRLLGIFHVCRARRAPSEHSAGLLIPAQR
;
A
#
# COMPACT_ATOMS: atom_id res chain seq x y z
N MET A 1 28.05 -8.74 9.43
CA MET A 1 28.40 -8.45 8.02
C MET A 1 27.13 -8.00 7.33
N MET A 2 27.16 -6.94 6.52
CA MET A 2 25.99 -6.52 5.75
C MET A 2 26.10 -7.08 4.34
N ASN A 3 25.06 -7.77 3.90
CA ASN A 3 24.95 -8.39 2.58
C ASN A 3 24.05 -7.54 1.69
N HIS A 4 24.20 -7.67 0.37
CA HIS A 4 23.39 -6.98 -0.62
C HIS A 4 22.61 -7.99 -1.47
N VAL A 5 21.29 -8.05 -1.26
CA VAL A 5 20.40 -9.02 -1.90
C VAL A 5 19.51 -8.30 -2.91
N THR A 6 19.63 -8.66 -4.18
CA THR A 6 18.73 -8.18 -5.22
C THR A 6 17.38 -8.90 -5.14
N LEU A 7 16.26 -8.17 -5.26
CA LEU A 7 14.91 -8.74 -5.29
C LEU A 7 14.36 -8.68 -6.72
N PRO A 8 14.64 -9.68 -7.58
CA PRO A 8 14.57 -9.56 -9.03
C PRO A 8 13.17 -9.34 -9.61
N ALA A 9 12.11 -9.78 -8.94
CA ALA A 9 10.73 -9.62 -9.41
C ALA A 9 10.11 -8.25 -9.07
N LEU A 10 10.76 -7.47 -8.20
CA LEU A 10 10.22 -6.21 -7.67
C LEU A 10 10.68 -4.99 -8.49
N LEU A 11 10.49 -5.05 -9.81
CA LEU A 11 10.92 -4.00 -10.75
C LEU A 11 10.35 -2.61 -10.42
N GLY A 12 11.22 -1.59 -10.42
CA GLY A 12 10.89 -0.21 -10.08
C GLY A 12 10.03 0.55 -11.10
N ASP A 13 9.40 -0.13 -12.06
CA ASP A 13 8.43 0.43 -13.00
C ASP A 13 6.97 0.16 -12.60
N SER A 14 6.76 -0.68 -11.58
CA SER A 14 5.44 -1.11 -11.10
C SER A 14 5.18 -0.57 -9.68
N PRO A 15 4.07 0.16 -9.44
CA PRO A 15 3.72 0.62 -8.11
C PRO A 15 3.59 -0.53 -7.10
N LEU A 16 2.98 -1.64 -7.50
CA LEU A 16 2.87 -2.84 -6.66
C LEU A 16 4.26 -3.35 -6.26
N ALA A 17 5.20 -3.40 -7.20
CA ALA A 17 6.55 -3.91 -6.95
C ALA A 17 7.35 -3.00 -6.01
N ILE A 18 7.28 -1.67 -6.20
CA ILE A 18 7.96 -0.71 -5.32
C ILE A 18 7.39 -0.78 -3.90
N LEU A 19 6.06 -0.79 -3.77
CA LEU A 19 5.42 -0.92 -2.46
C LEU A 19 5.77 -2.27 -1.80
N ALA A 20 5.82 -3.35 -2.56
CA ALA A 20 6.23 -4.66 -2.05
C ALA A 20 7.70 -4.69 -1.61
N ALA A 21 8.60 -3.99 -2.32
CA ALA A 21 10.01 -3.88 -1.92
C ALA A 21 10.14 -3.09 -0.61
N ILE A 22 9.39 -2.00 -0.47
CA ILE A 22 9.38 -1.19 0.76
C ILE A 22 8.73 -1.94 1.92
N GLY A 23 7.66 -2.70 1.67
CA GLY A 23 7.05 -3.56 2.67
C GLY A 23 7.97 -4.70 3.11
N THR A 24 8.73 -5.29 2.17
CA THR A 24 9.79 -6.27 2.47
C THR A 24 10.84 -5.65 3.38
N LEU A 25 11.38 -4.49 3.02
CA LEU A 25 12.32 -3.75 3.87
C LEU A 25 11.75 -3.54 5.27
N ARG A 26 10.50 -3.06 5.38
CA ARG A 26 9.89 -2.77 6.69
C ARG A 26 9.81 -4.03 7.55
N LEU A 27 9.33 -5.13 6.99
CA LEU A 27 9.20 -6.40 7.72
C LEU A 27 10.56 -6.91 8.20
N ILE A 28 11.57 -6.91 7.33
CA ILE A 28 12.92 -7.30 7.73
C ILE A 28 13.47 -6.32 8.78
N HIS A 29 13.26 -5.02 8.61
CA HIS A 29 13.70 -4.00 9.56
C HIS A 29 13.10 -4.19 10.96
N ASP A 30 11.80 -4.44 11.03
CA ASP A 30 11.05 -4.46 12.29
C ASP A 30 11.21 -5.80 13.03
N PHE A 31 11.40 -6.92 12.32
CA PHE A 31 11.35 -8.27 12.91
C PHE A 31 12.62 -9.10 12.76
N THR A 32 13.62 -8.65 11.99
CA THR A 32 14.82 -9.46 11.69
C THR A 32 16.13 -8.68 11.87
N ASP A 33 16.24 -7.50 11.28
CA ASP A 33 17.45 -6.67 11.29
C ASP A 33 17.11 -5.17 11.20
N ASN A 34 17.17 -4.46 12.32
CA ASN A 34 16.89 -3.02 12.39
C ASN A 34 17.89 -2.14 11.60
N ASN A 35 18.97 -2.72 11.07
CA ASN A 35 19.88 -2.05 10.16
C ASN A 35 19.56 -2.29 8.69
N ALA A 36 18.47 -3.00 8.37
CA ALA A 36 18.05 -3.21 7.00
C ALA A 36 17.82 -1.87 6.26
N ARG A 37 18.32 -1.78 5.02
CA ARG A 37 18.21 -0.60 4.14
C ARG A 37 17.84 -1.05 2.73
N LEU A 38 17.22 -0.17 1.96
CA LEU A 38 16.80 -0.43 0.58
C LEU A 38 17.30 0.65 -0.36
N HIS A 39 17.77 0.24 -1.53
CA HIS A 39 18.08 1.12 -2.66
C HIS A 39 17.77 0.41 -3.98
N TRP A 40 17.97 1.08 -5.12
CA TRP A 40 17.76 0.50 -6.45
C TRP A 40 19.02 0.57 -7.28
N ASN A 41 19.22 -0.48 -8.07
CA ASN A 41 20.21 -0.47 -9.13
C ASN A 41 19.75 0.46 -10.27
N THR A 42 20.63 1.37 -10.68
CA THR A 42 20.35 2.40 -11.68
C THR A 42 20.22 1.88 -13.11
N THR A 43 20.71 0.66 -13.38
CA THR A 43 20.75 0.06 -14.73
C THR A 43 19.48 -0.72 -15.03
N ASP A 44 19.01 -1.55 -14.09
CA ASP A 44 17.88 -2.47 -14.30
C ASP A 44 16.66 -2.16 -13.42
N HIS A 45 16.74 -1.12 -12.59
CA HIS A 45 15.69 -0.68 -11.67
C HIS A 45 15.25 -1.78 -10.70
N ARG A 46 16.14 -2.73 -10.38
CA ARG A 46 15.86 -3.75 -9.36
C ARG A 46 16.23 -3.24 -7.97
N PRO A 47 15.37 -3.47 -6.96
CA PRO A 47 15.70 -3.12 -5.60
C PRO A 47 16.74 -4.07 -5.02
N VAL A 48 17.60 -3.51 -4.18
CA VAL A 48 18.65 -4.21 -3.45
C VAL A 48 18.46 -3.93 -1.96
N LEU A 49 18.19 -5.00 -1.21
CA LEU A 49 18.10 -5.00 0.23
C LEU A 49 19.51 -5.17 0.82
N THR A 50 19.91 -4.23 1.67
CA THR A 50 21.12 -4.36 2.49
C THR A 50 20.71 -4.80 3.89
N SER A 51 21.14 -5.99 4.35
CA SER A 51 20.79 -6.52 5.68
C SER A 51 21.77 -7.61 6.14
N SER A 52 21.50 -8.24 7.27
CA SER A 52 22.19 -9.45 7.75
C SER A 52 21.96 -10.69 6.88
N LEU A 53 20.90 -10.73 6.07
CA LEU A 53 20.49 -11.88 5.25
C LEU A 53 21.29 -11.93 3.94
N ALA A 54 21.85 -13.07 3.59
CA ALA A 54 22.81 -13.22 2.50
C ALA A 54 22.18 -13.50 1.13
N THR A 55 20.97 -14.05 1.09
CA THR A 55 20.32 -14.51 -0.15
C THR A 55 18.85 -14.13 -0.22
N VAL A 56 18.27 -14.18 -1.42
CA VAL A 56 16.83 -13.95 -1.60
C VAL A 56 15.99 -15.06 -0.92
N ASP A 57 16.54 -16.26 -0.83
CA ASP A 57 15.91 -17.39 -0.15
C ASP A 57 15.85 -17.13 1.36
N GLU A 58 16.92 -16.65 1.97
CA GLU A 58 16.93 -16.24 3.39
C GLU A 58 15.95 -15.08 3.66
N VAL A 59 15.80 -14.13 2.73
CA VAL A 59 14.77 -13.08 2.83
C VAL A 59 13.37 -13.67 2.78
N ALA A 60 13.11 -14.60 1.86
CA ALA A 60 11.82 -15.28 1.76
C ALA A 60 11.51 -16.11 3.02
N GLU A 61 12.49 -16.85 3.54
CA GLU A 61 12.37 -17.63 4.78
C GLU A 61 12.06 -16.73 5.99
N ALA A 62 12.75 -15.60 6.13
CA ALA A 62 12.46 -14.63 7.19
C ALA A 62 11.02 -14.09 7.10
N LEU A 63 10.52 -13.81 5.89
CA LEU A 63 9.13 -13.39 5.70
C LEU A 63 8.12 -14.48 6.04
N VAL A 64 8.42 -15.74 5.68
CA VAL A 64 7.60 -16.90 6.04
C VAL A 64 7.58 -17.07 7.57
N ASP A 65 8.72 -16.89 8.24
CA ASP A 65 8.82 -16.96 9.69
C ASP A 65 8.01 -15.88 10.39
N ILE A 66 8.02 -14.65 9.87
CA ILE A 66 7.15 -13.57 10.36
C ILE A 66 5.69 -14.00 10.27
N VAL A 67 5.24 -14.52 9.11
CA VAL A 67 3.84 -14.96 8.94
C VAL A 67 3.49 -16.15 9.84
N ARG A 68 4.40 -17.11 9.99
CA ARG A 68 4.21 -18.32 10.79
C ARG A 68 4.12 -18.03 12.29
N THR A 69 4.83 -17.01 12.75
CA THR A 69 4.85 -16.61 14.17
C THR A 69 3.71 -15.66 14.54
N MET A 70 2.93 -15.18 13.56
CA MET A 70 1.74 -14.38 13.84
C MET A 70 0.69 -15.20 14.62
N PRO A 71 0.14 -14.67 15.72
CA PRO A 71 -0.97 -15.31 16.42
C PRO A 71 -2.20 -15.48 15.53
N GLU A 72 -2.99 -16.52 15.79
CA GLU A 72 -4.26 -16.73 15.10
C GLU A 72 -5.20 -15.52 15.30
N GLY A 73 -5.87 -15.09 14.23
CA GLY A 73 -6.79 -13.95 14.28
C GLY A 73 -6.12 -12.56 14.18
N VAL A 74 -4.79 -12.49 14.13
CA VAL A 74 -4.05 -11.25 13.85
C VAL A 74 -3.89 -11.06 12.34
N SER A 75 -4.26 -9.88 11.82
CA SER A 75 -4.19 -9.59 10.37
C SER A 75 -2.96 -8.80 9.94
N VAL A 76 -2.21 -8.23 10.90
CA VAL A 76 -0.99 -7.46 10.64
C VAL A 76 0.11 -7.82 11.65
N PRO A 77 1.37 -8.00 11.24
CA PRO A 77 2.47 -8.34 12.15
C PRO A 77 2.59 -7.31 13.29
N GLY A 78 2.68 -7.79 14.54
CA GLY A 78 2.78 -6.97 15.75
C GLY A 78 1.51 -6.22 16.16
N GLY A 79 0.39 -6.37 15.42
CA GLY A 79 -0.87 -5.74 15.76
C GLY A 79 -1.73 -6.58 16.71
N PRO A 80 -2.69 -5.96 17.40
CA PRO A 80 -3.58 -6.67 18.31
C PRO A 80 -4.58 -7.57 17.56
N MET A 81 -5.01 -8.64 18.22
CA MET A 81 -6.04 -9.54 17.71
C MET A 81 -7.34 -8.78 17.37
N GLY A 82 -7.92 -9.07 16.21
CA GLY A 82 -9.15 -8.42 15.76
C GLY A 82 -8.97 -7.02 15.17
N PHE A 83 -7.73 -6.53 15.01
CA PHE A 83 -7.42 -5.34 14.23
C PHE A 83 -7.07 -5.68 12.76
N PRO A 84 -7.58 -4.92 11.77
CA PRO A 84 -8.65 -3.93 11.87
C PRO A 84 -10.00 -4.53 12.31
N PRO A 85 -10.86 -3.74 12.99
CA PRO A 85 -12.14 -4.24 13.48
C PRO A 85 -13.00 -4.76 12.33
N PRO A 86 -13.50 -6.02 12.40
CA PRO A 86 -14.28 -6.60 11.33
C PRO A 86 -15.65 -5.94 11.24
N GLY A 87 -16.19 -5.78 10.03
CA GLY A 87 -17.54 -5.27 9.81
C GLY A 87 -17.93 -5.25 8.34
N GLU A 88 -19.23 -5.35 8.08
CA GLU A 88 -19.80 -5.05 6.76
C GLU A 88 -19.66 -3.57 6.43
N ALA A 89 -19.74 -3.22 5.14
CA ALA A 89 -19.79 -1.84 4.72
C ALA A 89 -21.01 -1.10 5.33
N PRO A 90 -20.86 0.15 5.81
CA PRO A 90 -19.63 0.96 5.78
C PRO A 90 -18.60 0.51 6.83
N ASP A 91 -17.33 0.58 6.43
CA ASP A 91 -16.20 0.16 7.27
C ASP A 91 -16.23 0.80 8.66
N LYS A 92 -16.08 -0.03 9.71
CA LYS A 92 -16.07 0.42 11.11
C LYS A 92 -14.98 1.45 11.40
N LEU A 93 -13.85 1.38 10.69
CA LEU A 93 -12.78 2.37 10.80
C LEU A 93 -13.17 3.74 10.27
N ARG A 94 -14.14 3.84 9.35
CA ARG A 94 -14.61 5.13 8.84
C ARG A 94 -15.51 5.81 9.86
N VAL A 95 -15.07 6.09 11.07
CA VAL A 95 -15.90 6.72 12.11
C VAL A 95 -16.34 8.15 11.73
N PRO A 96 -17.31 8.77 12.43
CA PRO A 96 -17.62 10.19 12.24
C PRO A 96 -16.38 11.09 12.36
N GLN A 97 -16.36 12.17 11.60
CA GLN A 97 -15.26 13.13 11.63
C GLN A 97 -14.99 13.66 13.05
N GLY A 98 -13.72 13.73 13.46
CA GLY A 98 -13.29 14.17 14.79
C GLY A 98 -13.43 13.14 15.91
N LYS A 99 -13.82 11.89 15.59
CA LYS A 99 -13.97 10.79 16.55
C LYS A 99 -12.90 9.71 16.44
N LEU A 100 -11.94 9.85 15.52
CA LEU A 100 -10.94 8.82 15.25
C LEU A 100 -10.06 8.54 16.47
N HIS A 101 -9.52 9.58 17.10
CA HIS A 101 -8.64 9.41 18.25
C HIS A 101 -9.34 8.70 19.42
N SER A 102 -10.51 9.21 19.84
CA SER A 102 -11.31 8.58 20.89
C SER A 102 -11.76 7.16 20.53
N PHE A 103 -12.01 6.88 19.25
CA PHE A 103 -12.36 5.53 18.81
C PHE A 103 -11.17 4.59 18.94
N ALA A 104 -9.97 5.04 18.53
CA ALA A 104 -8.75 4.24 18.60
C ALA A 104 -8.36 3.88 20.03
N GLU A 105 -8.43 4.83 20.97
CA GLU A 105 -8.15 4.59 22.39
C GLU A 105 -9.10 3.56 23.02
N ASN A 106 -10.34 3.51 22.56
CA ASN A 106 -11.37 2.60 23.09
C ASN A 106 -11.49 1.30 22.29
N LEU A 107 -10.72 1.12 21.21
CA LEU A 107 -10.90 -0.01 20.30
C LEU A 107 -10.43 -1.32 20.95
N PHE A 108 -9.32 -1.26 21.70
CA PHE A 108 -8.78 -2.38 22.46
C PHE A 108 -8.23 -1.87 23.81
N PRO A 109 -9.01 -1.96 24.90
CA PRO A 109 -8.60 -1.40 26.20
C PRO A 109 -7.47 -2.19 26.89
N GLU A 110 -7.23 -3.45 26.49
CA GLU A 110 -6.29 -4.37 27.12
C GLU A 110 -5.23 -4.85 26.11
N ILE A 111 -4.49 -3.92 25.48
CA ILE A 111 -3.38 -4.24 24.58
C ILE A 111 -2.06 -3.70 25.14
N SER A 112 -0.96 -4.34 24.76
CA SER A 112 0.38 -3.89 25.15
C SER A 112 0.77 -2.57 24.47
N GLU A 113 1.78 -1.87 25.00
CA GLU A 113 2.27 -0.61 24.43
C GLU A 113 2.78 -0.79 22.98
N THR A 114 3.41 -1.93 22.68
CA THR A 114 3.93 -2.25 21.34
C THR A 114 2.82 -2.55 20.34
N GLU A 115 1.77 -3.27 20.76
CA GLU A 115 0.57 -3.49 19.94
C GLU A 115 -0.17 -2.18 19.68
N SER A 116 -0.25 -1.31 20.68
CA SER A 116 -0.86 0.02 20.56
C SER A 116 -0.09 0.89 19.55
N ALA A 117 1.24 0.96 19.67
CA ALA A 117 2.08 1.68 18.72
C ALA A 117 1.90 1.15 17.28
N THR A 118 1.85 -0.17 17.12
CA THR A 118 1.60 -0.81 15.82
C THR A 118 0.22 -0.44 15.28
N MET A 119 -0.83 -0.54 16.10
CA MET A 119 -2.19 -0.16 15.74
C MET A 119 -2.26 1.30 15.27
N PHE A 120 -1.66 2.24 16.01
CA PHE A 120 -1.66 3.66 15.63
C PHE A 120 -0.89 3.93 14.33
N SER A 121 0.24 3.25 14.11
CA SER A 121 0.98 3.35 12.84
C SER A 121 0.12 2.93 11.65
N TRP A 122 -0.66 1.86 11.80
CA TRP A 122 -1.62 1.43 10.79
C TRP A 122 -2.80 2.40 10.65
N LEU A 123 -3.42 2.84 11.75
CA LEU A 123 -4.58 3.74 11.70
C LEU A 123 -4.26 5.04 10.96
N THR A 124 -3.11 5.66 11.26
CA THR A 124 -2.67 6.90 10.61
C THR A 124 -2.36 6.72 9.12
N SER A 125 -2.09 5.49 8.68
CA SER A 125 -1.92 5.17 7.27
C SER A 125 -3.21 4.90 6.52
N LEU A 126 -4.20 4.29 7.18
CA LEU A 126 -5.42 3.78 6.56
C LEU A 126 -6.49 4.85 6.42
N ILE A 127 -6.59 5.75 7.40
CA ILE A 127 -7.69 6.72 7.50
C ILE A 127 -7.24 8.05 8.09
N THR A 128 -8.04 9.09 7.86
CA THR A 128 -7.89 10.40 8.49
C THR A 128 -9.24 11.03 8.77
N ASP A 129 -9.35 11.72 9.91
CA ASP A 129 -10.50 12.56 10.24
C ASP A 129 -10.27 14.06 9.94
N LEU A 130 -9.08 14.42 9.45
CA LEU A 130 -8.78 15.77 8.97
C LEU A 130 -9.50 16.10 7.66
N ALA A 131 -9.84 15.09 6.88
CA ALA A 131 -10.70 15.18 5.71
C ALA A 131 -11.89 14.24 5.87
N ALA A 132 -13.06 14.62 5.38
CA ALA A 132 -14.25 13.78 5.46
C ALA A 132 -14.98 13.66 4.14
N THR A 133 -15.60 12.49 3.96
CA THR A 133 -16.44 12.16 2.81
C THR A 133 -17.89 12.10 3.25
N SER A 134 -18.80 12.60 2.41
CA SER A 134 -20.24 12.38 2.60
C SER A 134 -20.55 10.92 2.28
N GLU A 135 -21.17 10.22 3.21
CA GLU A 135 -21.74 8.91 2.93
C GLU A 135 -22.94 9.09 2.00
N LYS A 136 -22.86 8.57 0.77
CA LYS A 136 -24.06 8.37 -0.04
C LYS A 136 -24.71 7.12 0.54
N SER A 137 -25.89 7.28 1.14
CA SER A 137 -26.72 6.14 1.52
C SER A 137 -27.07 5.37 0.24
N ASP A 138 -26.66 4.11 0.14
CA ASP A 138 -27.01 3.19 -0.96
C ASP A 138 -28.51 2.83 -1.00
N SER A 139 -29.36 3.50 -0.21
CA SER A 139 -30.80 3.46 -0.40
C SER A 139 -31.22 4.52 -1.40
N GLY A 140 -31.64 4.10 -2.59
CA GLY A 140 -32.22 4.93 -3.66
C GLY A 140 -33.54 5.65 -3.31
N SER A 141 -33.77 5.98 -2.04
CA SER A 141 -34.94 6.73 -1.59
C SER A 141 -34.67 8.22 -1.72
N LYS A 142 -35.12 8.80 -2.84
CA LYS A 142 -34.98 10.23 -3.17
C LYS A 142 -35.70 11.21 -2.21
N ASN A 143 -36.37 10.73 -1.16
CA ASN A 143 -37.29 11.54 -0.35
C ASN A 143 -37.00 11.61 1.17
N GLN A 144 -35.80 11.28 1.62
CA GLN A 144 -35.39 11.65 2.99
C GLN A 144 -34.24 12.65 2.94
N LYS A 145 -34.38 13.78 3.67
CA LYS A 145 -33.26 14.65 4.04
C LYS A 145 -32.25 13.77 4.78
N SER A 146 -31.33 13.17 4.03
CA SER A 146 -30.25 12.35 4.56
C SER A 146 -29.47 13.23 5.53
N ASN A 147 -29.50 12.88 6.81
CA ASN A 147 -28.60 13.41 7.80
C ASN A 147 -27.22 12.79 7.52
N SER A 148 -26.62 13.15 6.37
CA SER A 148 -25.41 12.52 5.86
C SER A 148 -24.24 12.90 6.78
N GLN A 149 -23.99 12.09 7.78
CA GLN A 149 -22.89 12.31 8.70
C GLN A 149 -21.58 12.19 7.92
N LYS A 150 -20.72 13.20 8.03
CA LYS A 150 -19.39 13.19 7.43
C LYS A 150 -18.53 12.15 8.15
N ARG A 151 -17.98 11.20 7.40
CA ARG A 151 -17.13 10.12 7.92
C ARG A 151 -15.68 10.34 7.51
N CYS A 152 -14.77 9.77 8.30
CA CYS A 152 -13.34 9.78 8.02
C CYS A 152 -13.05 9.38 6.57
N SER A 153 -12.06 10.04 5.97
CA SER A 153 -11.58 9.69 4.64
C SER A 153 -10.60 8.53 4.73
N VAL A 154 -10.58 7.70 3.70
CA VAL A 154 -9.64 6.59 3.57
C VAL A 154 -8.41 7.02 2.78
N SER A 155 -7.32 6.27 2.98
CA SER A 155 -6.08 6.38 2.21
C SER A 155 -6.32 6.24 0.71
N GLN A 156 -5.53 6.98 -0.09
CA GLN A 156 -5.59 6.91 -1.55
C GLN A 156 -5.04 5.57 -2.10
N PHE A 157 -4.35 4.79 -1.27
CA PHE A 157 -3.97 3.40 -1.59
C PHE A 157 -5.14 2.41 -1.49
N ILE A 158 -6.25 2.79 -0.86
CA ILE A 158 -7.41 1.92 -0.66
C ILE A 158 -8.41 2.15 -1.80
N ALA A 159 -8.70 1.10 -2.55
CA ALA A 159 -9.68 1.10 -3.65
C ALA A 159 -10.74 0.02 -3.46
N SER A 160 -11.25 -0.10 -2.23
CA SER A 160 -12.31 -1.05 -1.88
C SER A 160 -13.44 -1.02 -2.90
N SER A 161 -13.85 -2.20 -3.36
CA SER A 161 -14.97 -2.39 -4.29
C SER A 161 -16.10 -3.17 -3.63
N GLY A 162 -17.35 -2.76 -3.86
CA GLY A 162 -18.51 -3.46 -3.32
C GLY A 162 -18.51 -3.45 -1.78
N LYS A 163 -18.66 -4.62 -1.16
CA LYS A 163 -18.74 -4.80 0.31
C LYS A 163 -17.38 -5.02 1.00
N GLN A 164 -16.26 -4.77 0.31
CA GLN A 164 -14.92 -4.99 0.88
C GLN A 164 -14.60 -3.95 1.97
N SER A 165 -14.29 -4.42 3.18
CA SER A 165 -13.74 -3.60 4.27
C SER A 165 -12.21 -3.63 4.29
N ILE A 166 -11.59 -2.67 4.96
CA ILE A 166 -10.16 -2.59 5.26
C ILE A 166 -9.69 -3.85 5.98
N ALA A 167 -10.51 -4.39 6.91
CA ALA A 167 -10.23 -5.66 7.56
C ALA A 167 -10.09 -6.79 6.52
N THR A 168 -11.02 -6.90 5.56
CA THR A 168 -10.93 -7.92 4.50
C THR A 168 -9.79 -7.68 3.52
N MET A 169 -9.45 -6.42 3.22
CA MET A 169 -8.30 -6.03 2.38
C MET A 169 -6.98 -6.52 2.96
N LEU A 170 -6.80 -6.45 4.29
CA LEU A 170 -5.58 -6.95 4.95
C LEU A 170 -5.61 -8.47 5.16
N LYS A 171 -6.77 -9.01 5.57
CA LYS A 171 -6.91 -10.43 5.91
C LYS A 171 -6.79 -11.35 4.68
N LYS A 172 -7.40 -11.00 3.54
CA LYS A 172 -7.46 -11.90 2.38
C LYS A 172 -6.10 -12.22 1.76
N PRO A 173 -5.20 -11.24 1.52
CA PRO A 173 -3.85 -11.54 1.06
C PRO A 173 -3.03 -12.35 2.08
N LEU A 174 -3.21 -12.09 3.39
CA LEU A 174 -2.58 -12.89 4.44
C LEU A 174 -3.05 -14.35 4.41
N GLU A 175 -4.36 -14.61 4.28
CA GLU A 175 -4.93 -15.96 4.17
C GLU A 175 -4.30 -16.74 2.99
N HIS A 176 -4.06 -16.07 1.86
CA HIS A 176 -3.38 -16.68 0.71
C HIS A 176 -1.93 -17.05 1.03
N VAL A 177 -1.17 -16.15 1.67
CA VAL A 177 0.23 -16.39 2.02
C VAL A 177 0.37 -17.45 3.13
N GLN A 178 -0.54 -17.47 4.12
CA GLN A 178 -0.56 -18.51 5.15
C GLN A 178 -0.83 -19.89 4.56
N LYS A 179 -1.74 -19.97 3.58
CA LYS A 179 -2.06 -21.24 2.91
C LYS A 179 -0.98 -21.69 1.93
N HIS A 180 -0.30 -20.73 1.30
CA HIS A 180 0.71 -20.92 0.26
C HIS A 180 1.94 -20.04 0.55
N PRO A 181 2.80 -20.42 1.52
CA PRO A 181 3.96 -19.63 1.91
C PRO A 181 4.95 -19.39 0.77
N GLU A 182 4.98 -20.29 -0.23
CA GLU A 182 5.77 -20.17 -1.46
C GLU A 182 5.52 -18.85 -2.21
N TYR A 183 4.33 -18.26 -2.08
CA TYR A 183 4.01 -16.97 -2.69
C TYR A 183 4.89 -15.82 -2.21
N LEU A 184 5.50 -15.91 -1.02
CA LEU A 184 6.47 -14.91 -0.55
C LEU A 184 7.78 -15.00 -1.32
N HIS A 185 8.25 -16.22 -1.60
CA HIS A 185 9.43 -16.42 -2.45
C HIS A 185 9.16 -15.94 -3.87
N GLU A 186 8.04 -16.35 -4.48
CA GLU A 186 7.64 -15.93 -5.82
C GLU A 186 7.48 -14.40 -5.94
N ALA A 187 7.03 -13.73 -4.88
CA ALA A 187 6.93 -12.28 -4.86
C ALA A 187 8.29 -11.60 -5.05
N LEU A 188 9.37 -12.21 -4.57
CA LEU A 188 10.74 -11.70 -4.67
C LEU A 188 11.45 -12.17 -5.94
N THR A 189 11.20 -13.41 -6.39
CA THR A 189 11.97 -14.07 -7.45
C THR A 189 11.31 -14.09 -8.82
N GLY A 190 9.99 -14.27 -8.88
CA GLY A 190 9.22 -14.29 -10.13
C GLY A 190 7.72 -14.44 -9.89
N TRP A 191 6.94 -13.44 -10.32
CA TRP A 191 5.51 -13.38 -10.00
C TRP A 191 4.68 -14.44 -10.71
N VAL A 192 3.89 -15.18 -9.93
CA VAL A 192 2.82 -16.05 -10.42
C VAL A 192 1.45 -15.39 -10.16
N ARG A 193 0.62 -15.32 -11.20
CA ARG A 193 -0.72 -14.70 -11.11
C ARG A 193 -1.79 -15.74 -10.77
N VAL A 194 -2.49 -15.51 -9.66
CA VAL A 194 -3.50 -16.42 -9.12
C VAL A 194 -4.91 -15.92 -9.46
N PRO A 195 -5.76 -16.76 -10.10
CA PRO A 195 -7.15 -16.39 -10.41
C PRO A 195 -7.98 -16.05 -9.16
N GLY A 196 -8.84 -15.04 -9.28
CA GLY A 196 -9.73 -14.60 -8.21
C GLY A 196 -9.10 -13.61 -7.23
N VAL A 197 -7.80 -13.33 -7.37
CA VAL A 197 -7.08 -12.35 -6.56
C VAL A 197 -7.11 -10.99 -7.25
N THR A 198 -7.60 -9.96 -6.57
CA THR A 198 -7.75 -8.60 -7.13
C THR A 198 -6.44 -7.81 -7.13
N GLY A 199 -5.45 -8.25 -6.34
CA GLY A 199 -4.22 -7.49 -6.07
C GLY A 199 -4.48 -6.17 -5.34
N GLU A 200 -5.61 -6.08 -4.63
CA GLU A 200 -6.10 -4.86 -3.97
C GLU A 200 -6.08 -3.61 -4.87
N TYR A 201 -6.27 -3.85 -6.17
CA TYR A 201 -6.24 -2.84 -7.23
C TYR A 201 -4.94 -2.04 -7.32
N LEU A 202 -3.83 -2.55 -6.77
CA LEU A 202 -2.51 -1.93 -6.81
C LEU A 202 -1.77 -2.16 -8.14
N ASP A 203 -2.27 -3.08 -8.97
CA ASP A 203 -1.70 -3.43 -10.27
C ASP A 203 -2.79 -3.59 -11.34
N HIS A 204 -2.78 -2.71 -12.34
CA HIS A 204 -3.68 -2.83 -13.49
C HIS A 204 -3.54 -4.14 -14.28
N ARG A 205 -2.35 -4.76 -14.28
CA ARG A 205 -2.12 -6.03 -14.98
C ARG A 205 -2.86 -7.20 -14.31
N ALA A 206 -3.41 -7.00 -13.10
CA ALA A 206 -4.29 -7.97 -12.48
C ALA A 206 -5.65 -8.07 -13.19
N ALA A 207 -6.10 -7.02 -13.87
CA ALA A 207 -7.35 -7.06 -14.62
C ALA A 207 -7.15 -7.66 -16.00
N TRP A 208 -7.68 -8.86 -16.22
CA TRP A 208 -7.64 -9.52 -17.51
C TRP A 208 -8.78 -9.03 -18.40
N LYS A 209 -8.45 -8.70 -19.65
CA LYS A 209 -9.43 -8.34 -20.68
C LYS A 209 -9.90 -9.59 -21.42
N ALA A 210 -10.97 -9.45 -22.20
CA ALA A 210 -11.49 -10.52 -23.04
C ALA A 210 -10.41 -11.12 -23.96
N ILE A 211 -9.47 -10.30 -24.42
CA ILE A 211 -8.37 -10.73 -25.29
C ILE A 211 -7.30 -11.57 -24.56
N ASP A 212 -7.22 -11.45 -23.23
CA ASP A 212 -6.24 -12.15 -22.41
C ASP A 212 -6.79 -13.51 -21.91
N ASP A 213 -8.12 -13.68 -21.89
CA ASP A 213 -8.79 -14.93 -21.54
C ASP A 213 -9.11 -15.73 -22.81
N GLY A 214 -8.58 -16.93 -22.96
CA GLY A 214 -8.81 -17.79 -24.13
C GLY A 214 -10.28 -18.18 -24.38
N ARG A 215 -11.21 -17.81 -23.49
CA ARG A 215 -12.66 -17.96 -23.66
C ARG A 215 -13.40 -16.62 -23.82
N GLY A 216 -12.69 -15.52 -24.02
CA GLY A 216 -13.27 -14.18 -24.23
C GLY A 216 -13.91 -13.55 -22.99
N ARG A 217 -13.67 -14.09 -21.79
CA ARG A 217 -14.38 -13.65 -20.57
C ARG A 217 -13.77 -12.36 -20.01
N THR A 218 -14.62 -11.39 -19.69
CA THR A 218 -14.23 -10.13 -19.02
C THR A 218 -14.42 -10.22 -17.50
N GLY A 219 -13.76 -9.31 -16.77
CA GLY A 219 -14.00 -9.12 -15.33
C GLY A 219 -13.32 -10.15 -14.43
N ARG A 220 -12.38 -10.94 -14.96
CA ARG A 220 -11.57 -11.87 -14.16
C ARG A 220 -10.31 -11.16 -13.69
N MET A 221 -10.06 -11.22 -12.39
CA MET A 221 -8.85 -10.70 -11.78
C MET A 221 -7.84 -11.83 -11.54
N ARG A 222 -6.56 -11.57 -11.82
CA ARG A 222 -5.43 -12.43 -11.47
C ARG A 222 -4.27 -11.62 -10.89
N GLY A 223 -4.26 -11.49 -9.57
CA GLY A 223 -3.23 -10.80 -8.80
C GLY A 223 -2.09 -11.69 -8.38
N VAL A 224 -1.12 -11.12 -7.66
CA VAL A 224 0.07 -11.81 -7.12
C VAL A 224 -0.02 -11.72 -5.59
N PRO A 225 -0.48 -12.76 -4.89
CA PRO A 225 -0.83 -12.66 -3.47
C PRO A 225 0.32 -12.21 -2.58
N GLY A 226 1.52 -12.81 -2.72
CA GLY A 226 2.68 -12.45 -1.91
C GLY A 226 3.10 -11.01 -2.10
N ALA A 227 3.24 -10.55 -3.35
CA ALA A 227 3.58 -9.15 -3.65
C ALA A 227 2.49 -8.18 -3.17
N THR A 228 1.22 -8.58 -3.25
CA THR A 228 0.10 -7.77 -2.73
C THR A 228 0.19 -7.63 -1.22
N TRP A 229 0.39 -8.73 -0.49
CA TRP A 229 0.54 -8.70 0.96
C TRP A 229 1.76 -7.87 1.37
N LEU A 230 2.92 -8.07 0.74
CA LEU A 230 4.11 -7.26 0.98
C LEU A 230 3.85 -5.78 0.72
N ALA A 231 3.15 -5.42 -0.36
CA ALA A 231 2.80 -4.03 -0.63
C ALA A 231 1.90 -3.42 0.45
N LEU A 232 0.93 -4.18 0.97
CA LEU A 232 0.11 -3.73 2.11
C LEU A 232 0.97 -3.51 3.36
N MET A 233 1.99 -4.35 3.58
CA MET A 233 2.89 -4.20 4.74
C MET A 233 3.73 -2.92 4.68
N SER A 234 3.80 -2.22 3.53
CA SER A 234 4.40 -0.88 3.46
C SER A 234 3.53 0.23 4.06
N TYR A 235 2.22 -0.01 4.24
CA TYR A 235 1.27 1.06 4.55
C TYR A 235 1.59 1.84 5.82
N PRO A 236 2.04 1.23 6.93
CA PRO A 236 2.38 1.98 8.15
C PRO A 236 3.44 3.08 7.97
N ILE A 237 4.19 3.09 6.86
CA ILE A 237 5.14 4.16 6.52
C ILE A 237 4.42 5.38 5.94
N TRP A 238 3.28 5.18 5.28
CA TRP A 238 2.54 6.21 4.55
C TRP A 238 1.51 6.86 5.46
N THR A 239 1.63 8.16 5.70
CA THR A 239 0.64 8.90 6.49
C THR A 239 -0.49 9.37 5.59
N THR A 240 -1.73 9.20 6.05
CA THR A 240 -2.91 9.81 5.44
C THR A 240 -3.33 11.03 6.26
N THR A 241 -3.30 12.20 5.64
CA THR A 241 -3.66 13.50 6.21
C THR A 241 -4.66 14.22 5.30
N ALA A 242 -4.84 15.53 5.47
CA ALA A 242 -5.68 16.36 4.60
C ALA A 242 -4.86 17.43 3.86
N ALA A 243 -5.20 17.65 2.59
CA ALA A 243 -4.86 18.84 1.83
C ALA A 243 -6.15 19.63 1.57
N GLY A 244 -6.41 20.62 2.41
CA GLY A 244 -7.70 21.33 2.43
C GLY A 244 -8.84 20.38 2.81
N LYS A 245 -9.81 20.16 1.92
CA LYS A 245 -10.97 19.29 2.17
C LYS A 245 -10.81 17.86 1.65
N LYS A 246 -9.67 17.52 1.03
CA LYS A 246 -9.42 16.21 0.43
C LYS A 246 -8.37 15.45 1.23
N PRO A 247 -8.48 14.11 1.34
CA PRO A 247 -7.39 13.32 1.90
C PRO A 247 -6.13 13.45 1.02
N ARG A 248 -4.97 13.43 1.65
CA ARG A 248 -3.64 13.32 1.02
C ARG A 248 -2.89 12.20 1.72
N THR A 249 -2.50 11.18 0.98
CA THR A 249 -1.63 10.10 1.50
C THR A 249 -0.20 10.30 0.99
N SER A 250 0.81 9.93 1.77
CA SER A 250 2.22 9.93 1.32
C SER A 250 2.38 9.27 -0.04
N GLY A 251 3.23 9.85 -0.89
CA GLY A 251 3.44 9.42 -2.28
C GLY A 251 2.34 9.84 -3.25
N TRP A 252 1.23 10.42 -2.78
CA TRP A 252 0.22 11.03 -3.65
C TRP A 252 0.43 12.54 -3.76
N HIS A 253 0.53 12.99 -5.01
CA HIS A 253 0.85 14.35 -5.37
C HIS A 253 -0.28 14.96 -6.20
N LEU A 254 -0.54 16.23 -5.97
CA LEU A 254 -1.53 16.98 -6.74
C LEU A 254 -0.84 17.65 -7.94
N VAL A 255 -1.09 17.12 -9.13
CA VAL A 255 -0.46 17.59 -10.37
C VAL A 255 -1.43 18.50 -11.12
N GLY A 256 -1.01 19.73 -11.44
CA GLY A 256 -1.75 20.64 -12.29
C GLY A 256 -1.67 20.23 -13.76
N LYS A 257 -2.81 19.96 -14.41
CA LYS A 257 -2.91 19.76 -15.86
C LYS A 257 -3.88 20.80 -16.43
N GLY A 258 -3.35 21.99 -16.76
CA GLY A 258 -4.15 23.14 -17.18
C GLY A 258 -5.10 23.61 -16.07
N ARG A 259 -6.40 23.68 -16.35
CA ARG A 259 -7.43 24.10 -15.37
C ARG A 259 -7.85 23.03 -14.37
N ARG A 260 -7.34 21.79 -14.48
CA ARG A 260 -7.72 20.66 -13.63
C ARG A 260 -6.51 20.16 -12.86
N SER A 261 -6.72 19.81 -11.60
CA SER A 261 -5.71 19.11 -10.80
C SER A 261 -6.07 17.63 -10.69
N ILE A 262 -5.08 16.77 -10.86
CA ILE A 262 -5.21 15.31 -10.80
C ILE A 262 -4.33 14.75 -9.70
N GLN A 263 -4.80 13.69 -9.06
CA GLN A 263 -4.03 12.95 -8.06
C GLN A 263 -3.17 11.90 -8.76
N GLU A 264 -1.87 11.94 -8.50
CA GLU A 264 -0.89 11.02 -9.10
C GLU A 264 -0.02 10.42 -7.99
N LEU A 265 0.10 9.11 -7.99
CA LEU A 265 1.06 8.38 -7.18
C LEU A 265 2.44 8.54 -7.82
N ARG A 266 3.42 9.02 -7.07
CA ARG A 266 4.81 9.18 -7.52
C ARG A 266 5.72 8.46 -6.52
N LEU A 267 6.40 7.44 -7.01
CA LEU A 267 7.29 6.59 -6.21
C LEU A 267 8.71 6.71 -6.78
N PRO A 268 9.61 7.43 -6.11
CA PRO A 268 10.99 7.59 -6.58
C PRO A 268 11.79 6.29 -6.43
N LEU A 269 12.79 6.10 -7.29
CA LEU A 269 13.87 5.14 -7.12
C LEU A 269 15.16 5.92 -6.82
N TRP A 270 15.94 5.43 -5.87
CA TRP A 270 17.10 6.14 -5.34
C TRP A 270 18.33 5.25 -5.22
N VAL A 271 19.51 5.89 -5.19
CA VAL A 271 20.82 5.20 -5.19
C VAL A 271 21.28 4.79 -3.80
N GLU A 272 21.09 5.65 -2.79
CA GLU A 272 21.63 5.42 -1.45
C GLU A 272 20.84 4.37 -0.64
N PRO A 273 21.46 3.47 0.12
CA PRO A 273 20.73 2.55 1.00
C PRO A 273 19.97 3.31 2.12
N LEU A 274 18.65 3.38 2.01
CA LEU A 274 17.78 4.12 2.94
C LEU A 274 16.98 3.20 3.86
N GLY A 275 16.81 3.62 5.11
CA GLY A 275 15.91 2.97 6.08
C GLY A 275 14.49 3.54 6.01
N PRO A 276 13.49 2.94 6.70
CA PRO A 276 12.08 3.28 6.54
C PRO A 276 11.75 4.78 6.67
N LEU A 277 12.34 5.49 7.65
CA LEU A 277 12.09 6.92 7.86
C LEU A 277 12.66 7.80 6.74
N ALA A 278 13.85 7.48 6.23
CA ALA A 278 14.47 8.22 5.14
C ALA A 278 13.69 8.01 3.83
N ILE A 279 13.16 6.80 3.61
CA ILE A 279 12.27 6.50 2.48
C ILE A 279 11.00 7.35 2.56
N LYS A 280 10.36 7.40 3.72
CA LYS A 280 9.18 8.24 3.94
C LYS A 280 9.47 9.70 3.57
N ALA A 281 10.56 10.26 4.09
CA ALA A 281 10.96 11.64 3.82
C ALA A 281 11.20 11.88 2.32
N LEU A 282 11.82 10.93 1.63
CA LEU A 282 12.07 11.01 0.19
C LEU A 282 10.78 11.00 -0.63
N VAL A 283 9.85 10.10 -0.30
CA VAL A 283 8.54 9.94 -0.97
C VAL A 283 7.64 11.16 -0.72
N GLU A 284 7.77 11.82 0.43
CA GLU A 284 7.02 13.03 0.78
C GLU A 284 7.69 14.32 0.32
N HIS A 285 8.87 14.25 -0.30
CA HIS A 285 9.67 15.43 -0.60
C HIS A 285 8.93 16.38 -1.56
N PRO A 286 8.85 17.69 -1.28
CA PRO A 286 8.05 18.64 -2.05
C PRO A 286 8.49 18.80 -3.50
N GLU A 287 9.76 18.52 -3.82
CA GLU A 287 10.23 18.52 -5.22
C GLU A 287 9.52 17.46 -6.08
N LEU A 288 8.93 16.42 -5.48
CA LEU A 288 8.07 15.47 -6.18
C LEU A 288 6.67 16.02 -6.47
N ASP A 289 6.26 17.19 -5.99
CA ASP A 289 5.02 17.87 -6.40
C ASP A 289 5.19 18.63 -7.73
N GLY A 290 6.42 18.92 -8.14
CA GLY A 290 6.77 19.71 -9.33
C GLY A 290 6.60 18.96 -10.66
N ASP A 291 7.08 19.56 -11.75
CA ASP A 291 7.13 18.85 -13.03
C ASP A 291 8.22 17.77 -13.03
N LEU A 292 7.91 16.61 -13.60
CA LEU A 292 8.79 15.45 -13.66
C LEU A 292 9.21 15.18 -15.10
N ASP A 293 9.75 16.21 -15.74
CA ASP A 293 10.32 16.13 -17.08
C ASP A 293 11.46 15.11 -17.15
N VAL A 294 11.74 14.67 -18.37
CA VAL A 294 12.90 13.84 -18.67
C VAL A 294 13.88 14.68 -19.50
N PRO A 295 15.09 14.96 -19.01
CA PRO A 295 15.71 14.45 -17.78
C PRO A 295 15.14 15.06 -16.49
N LEU A 296 15.21 14.30 -15.38
CA LEU A 296 14.76 14.77 -14.06
C LEU A 296 15.48 16.05 -13.66
N ASN A 297 14.76 16.93 -12.96
CA ASN A 297 15.30 18.21 -12.50
C ASN A 297 16.52 18.00 -11.58
N GLN A 298 17.42 19.00 -11.52
CA GLN A 298 18.66 18.89 -10.74
C GLN A 298 18.40 18.65 -9.25
N LYS A 299 17.34 19.23 -8.69
CA LYS A 299 17.00 19.12 -7.27
C LYS A 299 16.61 17.70 -6.87
N ILE A 300 15.82 17.01 -7.70
CA ILE A 300 15.44 15.60 -7.55
C ILE A 300 16.70 14.73 -7.65
N ARG A 301 17.61 15.02 -8.59
CA ARG A 301 18.87 14.28 -8.71
C ARG A 301 19.79 14.46 -7.49
N LEU A 302 19.80 15.64 -6.85
CA LEU A 302 20.53 15.88 -5.60
C LEU A 302 20.01 15.05 -4.42
N LEU A 303 18.75 14.62 -4.46
CA LEU A 303 18.18 13.67 -3.48
C LEU A 303 18.60 12.22 -3.76
N GLY A 304 19.46 11.97 -4.76
CA GLY A 304 19.85 10.63 -5.20
C GLY A 304 18.76 9.91 -6.00
N ILE A 305 17.69 10.61 -6.39
CA ILE A 305 16.61 10.03 -7.20
C ILE A 305 17.02 10.02 -8.67
N PHE A 306 16.93 8.85 -9.29
CA PHE A 306 17.28 8.68 -10.72
C PHE A 306 16.09 8.30 -11.59
N HIS A 307 14.99 7.83 -10.99
CA HIS A 307 13.75 7.48 -11.68
C HIS A 307 12.54 7.76 -10.77
N VAL A 308 11.37 8.00 -11.36
CA VAL A 308 10.12 8.12 -10.62
C VAL A 308 9.04 7.32 -11.34
N CYS A 309 8.56 6.25 -10.68
CA CYS A 309 7.40 5.51 -11.13
C CYS A 309 6.14 6.35 -10.86
N ARG A 310 5.32 6.55 -11.90
CA ARG A 310 4.12 7.40 -11.84
C ARG A 310 2.89 6.58 -12.15
N ALA A 311 1.86 6.68 -11.31
CA ALA A 311 0.60 5.98 -11.51
C ALA A 311 -0.62 6.82 -11.11
N ARG A 312 -1.78 6.46 -11.64
CA ARG A 312 -3.06 7.10 -11.32
C ARG A 312 -4.13 6.03 -11.10
N ARG A 313 -5.12 6.37 -10.28
CA ARG A 313 -6.35 5.58 -10.20
C ARG A 313 -7.13 5.73 -11.50
N ALA A 314 -7.63 4.61 -12.03
CA ALA A 314 -8.64 4.55 -13.08
C ALA A 314 -9.99 4.21 -12.42
N PRO A 315 -10.81 5.21 -12.04
CA PRO A 315 -12.04 4.97 -11.29
C PRO A 315 -13.00 4.07 -12.06
N SER A 316 -13.72 3.23 -11.32
CA SER A 316 -14.82 2.42 -11.82
C SER A 316 -16.11 2.83 -11.13
N GLU A 317 -17.26 2.32 -11.60
CA GLU A 317 -18.57 2.69 -11.07
C GLU A 317 -18.73 2.46 -9.56
N HIS A 318 -18.02 1.47 -9.00
CA HIS A 318 -18.15 1.04 -7.60
C HIS A 318 -16.83 1.01 -6.82
N SER A 319 -15.75 1.62 -7.34
CA SER A 319 -14.44 1.64 -6.69
C SER A 319 -13.55 2.76 -7.23
N ALA A 320 -12.59 3.21 -6.42
CA ALA A 320 -11.50 4.08 -6.88
C ALA A 320 -10.65 3.44 -8.00
N GLY A 321 -10.72 2.12 -8.17
CA GLY A 321 -10.21 1.38 -9.33
C GLY A 321 -8.70 1.14 -9.33
N LEU A 322 -8.21 0.61 -10.46
CA LEU A 322 -6.84 0.10 -10.60
C LEU A 322 -5.80 1.23 -10.64
N LEU A 323 -4.61 0.97 -10.11
CA LEU A 323 -3.43 1.77 -10.41
C LEU A 323 -2.91 1.45 -11.81
N ILE A 324 -3.08 2.41 -12.71
CA ILE A 324 -2.55 2.39 -14.07
C ILE A 324 -1.34 3.32 -14.17
N PRO A 325 -0.35 3.03 -15.03
CA PRO A 325 0.76 3.94 -15.30
C PRO A 325 0.25 5.31 -15.75
N ALA A 326 0.81 6.37 -15.18
CA ALA A 326 0.57 7.72 -15.68
C ALA A 326 1.30 7.85 -17.02
N GLN A 327 0.57 8.16 -18.10
CA GLN A 327 1.21 8.50 -19.37
C GLN A 327 2.16 9.69 -19.18
N ARG A 328 3.34 9.60 -19.81
CA ARG A 328 4.29 10.71 -19.95
C ARG A 328 3.62 11.89 -20.62
#